data_AF-A0A4S7W1J7-F1
#
_entry.id   AF-A0A4S7W1J7-F1
#
_cell.length_a   1.000
_cell.length_b   1.000
_cell.length_c   1.000
_cell.angle_alpha   90.00
_cell.angle_beta   90.00
_cell.angle_gamma   90.00
#
_symmetry.space_group_name_H-M   'P 1'
#
loop_
_entity.id
_entity.type
_entity.pdbx_description
1 polymer ?
#
loop_
_entity_poly.entity_id
_entity_poly.type
_entity_poly.pdbx_seq_one_letter_code
_entity_poly.pdbx_strand_id
1 'polypeptide(L)'
;MKISTSKWFLIFIYLIISFPVCVFVGVVITHFLIEIVLFLIFGQPFYLYAIDFMKILKGSIVGGLIGAIGCWWIYYQGYKKNRNR
;
A
#
# COMPACT_ATOMS: atom_id res chain seq x y z
N MET A 1 -17.36 9.61 -20.81
CA MET A 1 -15.94 10.02 -20.90
C MET A 1 -15.13 8.86 -21.49
N LYS A 2 -14.56 8.94 -22.70
CA LYS A 2 -13.69 7.86 -23.25
C LYS A 2 -12.30 8.00 -22.61
N ILE A 3 -11.98 7.18 -21.62
CA ILE A 3 -10.60 7.02 -21.16
C ILE A 3 -9.87 6.25 -22.27
N SER A 4 -8.79 6.84 -22.81
CA SER A 4 -7.94 6.12 -23.77
C SER A 4 -7.24 4.97 -23.04
N THR A 5 -7.01 3.87 -23.74
CA THR A 5 -6.29 2.69 -23.22
C THR A 5 -4.97 3.07 -22.53
N SER A 6 -4.30 4.12 -23.05
CA SER A 6 -3.08 4.69 -22.48
C SER A 6 -3.30 5.28 -21.08
N LYS A 7 -4.36 6.07 -20.85
CA LYS A 7 -4.67 6.63 -19.52
C LYS A 7 -5.02 5.54 -18.50
N TRP A 8 -5.72 4.49 -18.91
CA TRP A 8 -6.07 3.37 -18.03
C TRP A 8 -4.85 2.55 -17.60
N PHE A 9 -3.90 2.34 -18.51
CA PHE A 9 -2.64 1.67 -18.21
C PHE A 9 -1.73 2.50 -17.30
N LEU A 10 -1.71 3.83 -17.47
CA LEU A 10 -0.99 4.74 -16.57
C LEU A 10 -1.51 4.68 -15.14
N ILE A 11 -2.84 4.59 -14.95
CA ILE A 11 -3.44 4.43 -13.62
C ILE A 11 -3.02 3.11 -12.97
N PHE A 12 -2.93 2.03 -13.76
CA PHE A 12 -2.47 0.73 -13.29
C PHE A 12 -1.02 0.77 -12.81
N ILE A 13 -0.12 1.34 -13.61
CA ILE A 13 1.30 1.50 -13.24
C ILE A 13 1.42 2.35 -11.97
N TYR A 14 0.67 3.45 -11.91
CA TYR A 14 0.65 4.32 -10.73
C TYR A 14 0.21 3.56 -9.47
N LEU A 15 -0.83 2.74 -9.56
CA LEU A 15 -1.32 1.91 -8.45
C LEU A 15 -0.26 0.88 -8.02
N ILE A 16 0.39 0.19 -8.96
CA ILE A 16 1.43 -0.81 -8.67
C ILE A 16 2.64 -0.20 -7.95
N ILE A 17 3.00 1.03 -8.26
CA ILE A 17 4.15 1.68 -7.62
C ILE A 17 3.74 2.30 -6.28
N SER A 18 2.61 2.99 -6.23
CA SER A 18 2.19 3.73 -5.03
C SER A 18 1.75 2.83 -3.88
N PHE A 19 1.03 1.74 -4.16
CA PHE A 19 0.50 0.87 -3.10
C PHE A 19 1.58 0.19 -2.24
N PRO A 20 2.59 -0.48 -2.83
CA PRO A 20 3.67 -1.08 -2.05
C PRO A 20 4.43 -0.07 -1.21
N VAL A 21 4.68 1.13 -1.76
CA VAL A 21 5.33 2.22 -1.03
C VAL A 21 4.47 2.67 0.14
N CYS A 22 3.17 2.86 -0.07
CA CYS A 22 2.25 3.30 0.97
C CYS A 22 2.10 2.25 2.09
N VAL A 23 2.00 0.97 1.73
CA VAL A 23 1.97 -0.14 2.70
C VAL A 23 3.27 -0.20 3.50
N PHE A 24 4.41 -0.11 2.83
CA PHE A 24 5.72 -0.13 3.48
C PHE A 24 5.87 1.01 4.49
N VAL A 25 5.58 2.24 4.06
CA VAL A 25 5.62 3.42 4.93
C VAL A 25 4.63 3.27 6.09
N GLY A 26 3.43 2.78 5.84
CA GLY A 26 2.43 2.53 6.88
C GLY A 26 2.90 1.53 7.95
N VAL A 27 3.54 0.44 7.54
CA VAL A 27 4.09 -0.55 8.49
C VAL A 27 5.23 0.04 9.31
N VAL A 28 6.15 0.77 8.68
CA VAL A 28 7.27 1.43 9.38
C VAL A 28 6.77 2.44 10.40
N ILE A 29 5.82 3.30 10.01
CA ILE A 29 5.20 4.28 10.92
C ILE A 29 4.50 3.58 12.08
N THR A 30 3.73 2.53 11.81
CA THR A 30 3.01 1.78 12.85
C THR A 30 3.97 1.16 13.85
N HIS A 31 5.06 0.55 13.36
CA HIS A 31 6.09 -0.02 14.24
C HIS A 31 6.76 1.06 15.11
N PHE A 32 7.05 2.23 14.52
CA PHE A 32 7.63 3.34 15.27
C PHE A 32 6.68 3.87 16.35
N LEU A 33 5.38 3.97 16.04
CA LEU A 33 4.34 4.33 17.00
C LEU A 33 4.22 3.32 18.14
N ILE A 34 4.27 2.02 17.85
CA ILE A 34 4.21 0.97 18.87
C ILE A 34 5.40 1.09 19.84
N GLU A 35 6.61 1.28 19.32
CA GLU A 35 7.81 1.48 20.15
C GLU A 35 7.69 2.74 21.02
N ILE A 36 7.20 3.86 20.47
CA ILE A 36 6.93 5.08 21.25
C ILE A 36 5.95 4.81 22.39
N VAL A 37 4.83 4.13 22.09
CA VAL A 37 3.79 3.83 23.08
C VAL A 37 4.33 2.90 24.16
N LEU A 38 5.09 1.87 23.79
CA LEU A 38 5.71 0.95 24.75
C LEU A 38 6.74 1.66 25.63
N PHE A 39 7.55 2.55 25.05
CA PHE A 39 8.49 3.37 25.81
C PHE A 39 7.77 4.29 26.80
N LEU A 40 6.71 4.98 26.38
CA LEU A 40 5.97 5.91 27.23
C LEU A 40 5.21 5.21 28.37
N ILE A 41 4.62 4.04 28.11
CA ILE A 41 3.77 3.34 29.09
C ILE A 41 4.60 2.46 30.02
N PHE A 42 5.56 1.71 29.48
CA PHE A 42 6.29 0.67 30.21
C PHE A 42 7.74 1.03 30.50
N GLY A 43 8.24 2.18 30.01
CA GLY A 43 9.65 2.57 30.13
C GLY A 43 10.59 1.63 29.37
N GLN A 44 10.06 0.82 28.45
CA GLN A 44 10.84 -0.20 27.76
C GLN A 44 11.83 0.45 26.77
N PRO A 45 13.12 0.07 26.76
CA PRO A 45 14.10 0.63 25.84
C PRO A 45 13.71 0.40 24.37
N PHE A 46 13.92 1.43 23.54
CA PHE A 46 13.68 1.39 22.09
C PHE A 46 14.59 0.35 21.43
N TYR A 47 13.99 -0.67 20.81
CA TYR A 47 14.73 -1.72 20.10
C TYR A 47 14.38 -1.75 18.61
N LEU A 48 15.00 -0.86 17.83
CA LEU A 48 14.81 -0.77 16.39
C LEU A 48 15.48 -1.90 15.58
N TYR A 49 16.35 -2.69 16.20
CA TYR A 49 17.13 -3.74 15.53
C TYR A 49 16.34 -5.03 15.24
N ALA A 50 15.17 -5.21 15.85
CA ALA A 50 14.35 -6.40 15.67
C ALA A 50 13.56 -6.42 14.34
N ILE A 51 13.59 -5.32 13.58
CA ILE A 51 12.83 -5.18 12.34
C ILE A 51 13.57 -5.90 11.20
N ASP A 52 13.03 -7.04 10.80
CA ASP A 52 13.45 -7.73 9.58
C ASP A 52 12.88 -6.98 8.36
N PHE A 53 13.61 -5.94 7.95
CA PHE A 53 13.25 -5.07 6.81
C PHE A 53 12.97 -5.87 5.54
N MET A 54 13.62 -7.02 5.35
CA MET A 54 13.36 -7.89 4.19
C MET A 54 12.00 -8.55 4.23
N LYS A 55 11.52 -8.96 5.41
CA LYS A 55 10.15 -9.50 5.55
C LYS A 55 9.10 -8.42 5.26
N ILE A 56 9.30 -7.22 5.80
CA ILE A 56 8.37 -6.11 5.59
C ILE A 56 8.34 -5.70 4.13
N LEU A 57 9.50 -5.63 3.47
CA LEU A 57 9.59 -5.27 2.06
C LEU A 57 8.88 -6.30 1.17
N LYS A 58 9.13 -7.60 1.38
CA LYS A 58 8.42 -8.68 0.66
C LYS A 58 6.91 -8.64 0.89
N GLY A 59 6.49 -8.47 2.15
CA GLY A 59 5.08 -8.36 2.52
C GLY A 59 4.40 -7.14 1.89
N SER A 60 5.09 -6.00 1.86
CA SER A 60 4.58 -4.77 1.28
C SER A 60 4.45 -4.84 -0.25
N ILE A 61 5.36 -5.54 -0.92
CA ILE A 61 5.26 -5.79 -2.37
C ILE A 61 4.04 -6.67 -2.67
N VAL A 62 3.90 -7.81 -1.97
CA VAL A 62 2.79 -8.75 -2.21
C VAL A 62 1.45 -8.10 -1.86
N GLY A 63 1.34 -7.50 -0.68
CA GLY A 63 0.11 -6.82 -0.24
C GLY A 63 -0.22 -5.60 -1.10
N GLY A 64 0.80 -4.82 -1.47
CA GLY A 64 0.64 -3.66 -2.34
C GLY A 64 0.17 -4.04 -3.75
N LEU A 65 0.69 -5.12 -4.34
CA LEU A 65 0.24 -5.62 -5.64
C LEU A 65 -1.22 -6.11 -5.59
N ILE A 66 -1.59 -6.86 -4.55
CA ILE A 66 -2.98 -7.33 -4.38
C ILE A 66 -3.93 -6.13 -4.24
N GLY A 67 -3.57 -5.14 -3.43
CA GLY A 67 -4.34 -3.90 -3.27
C GLY A 67 -4.45 -3.11 -4.57
N ALA A 68 -3.34 -2.94 -5.30
CA ALA A 68 -3.30 -2.25 -6.58
C ALA A 68 -4.21 -2.91 -7.63
N ILE A 69 -4.14 -4.25 -7.76
CA ILE A 69 -4.99 -5.02 -8.69
C ILE A 69 -6.46 -4.89 -8.30
N GLY A 70 -6.79 -5.00 -7.00
CA GLY A 70 -8.16 -4.85 -6.51
C GLY A 70 -8.75 -3.47 -6.81
N CYS A 71 -8.02 -2.41 -6.47
CA CYS A 71 -8.44 -1.03 -6.73
C CYS A 71 -8.60 -0.76 -8.24
N TRP A 72 -7.68 -1.27 -9.05
CA TRP A 72 -7.76 -1.14 -10.50
C TRP A 72 -8.98 -1.87 -11.09
N TRP A 73 -9.29 -3.07 -10.60
CA TRP A 73 -10.45 -3.85 -11.02
C TRP A 73 -11.76 -3.14 -10.70
N ILE A 74 -11.88 -2.60 -9.48
CA ILE A 74 -13.05 -1.81 -9.05
C ILE A 74 -13.21 -0.58 -9.94
N TYR A 75 -12.12 0.15 -10.20
CA TYR A 75 -12.12 1.31 -11.09
C TYR A 75 -12.59 0.94 -12.50
N TYR A 76 -12.10 -0.18 -13.04
CA TYR A 76 -12.49 -0.68 -14.35
C TYR A 76 -13.98 -1.07 -14.42
N GLN A 77 -14.50 -1.76 -13.40
CA GLN A 77 -15.92 -2.10 -13.34
C GLN A 77 -16.82 -0.86 -13.29
N GLY A 78 -16.45 0.14 -12.49
CA GLY A 78 -17.17 1.42 -12.44
C GLY A 78 -17.20 2.13 -13.79
N TYR A 79 -16.07 2.12 -14.50
CA TYR A 79 -15.99 2.68 -15.86
C TYR A 79 -16.87 1.91 -16.86
N LYS A 80 -16.83 0.57 -16.85
CA LYS A 80 -17.66 -0.27 -17.72
C LYS A 80 -19.15 -0.01 -17.48
N LYS A 81 -19.57 0.14 -16.22
CA LYS A 81 -20.96 0.44 -15.84
C LYS A 81 -21.43 1.80 -16.37
N ASN A 82 -20.58 2.83 -16.32
CA ASN A 82 -20.90 4.17 -16.83
C ASN A 82 -20.84 4.29 -18.37
N ARG A 83 -20.25 3.32 -19.08
CA ARG A 83 -20.26 3.29 -20.55
C ARG A 83 -21.53 2.64 -21.13
N ASN A 84 -22.19 1.78 -20.35
CA ASN A 84 -23.42 1.07 -20.75
C ASN A 84 -24.71 1.77 -20.30
N ARG A 85 -24.61 2.92 -19.63
CA ARG A 85 -25.71 3.85 -19.40
C ARG A 85 -25.60 5.02 -20.37
#